data_AF-A0A954LNN3-F1
#
_entry.id   AF-A0A954LNN3-F1
#
_cell.length_a   1.000
_cell.length_b   1.000
_cell.length_c   1.000
_cell.angle_alpha   90.00
_cell.angle_beta   90.00
_cell.angle_gamma   90.00
#
_symmetry.space_group_name_H-M   'P 1'
#
loop_
_entity.id
_entity.type
_entity.pdbx_description
1 polymer ?
#
loop_
_entity_poly.entity_id
_entity_poly.type
_entity_poly.pdbx_seq_one_letter_code
_entity_poly.pdbx_strand_id
1 'polypeptide(L)'
;MSGQTPSKSPARKVYRLALYGVTAAGKTCLLAALGMNRKPNPNGYDAVRLPCSVPPSTSEPPNGAENDPAAAARRGEKWLDDAMDELRNGRVPLANPLSAELMTYWFDISAPDRTWQVEVFDYSGELVDARKAVDPATLAAKLHGHLKRMDGLLVLVSAPHRDEPLQRSHQDLQLLKEAFTALKAEGSEDPVLSKPVALLINKWDRQADHLEGNVEA
;
A
#
# COMPACT_ATOMS: atom_id res chain seq x y z
N MET A 1 -46.12 19.73 -19.11
CA MET A 1 -44.84 19.05 -19.41
C MET A 1 -43.90 19.33 -18.26
N SER A 2 -43.83 18.42 -17.28
CA SER A 2 -42.96 18.58 -16.10
C SER A 2 -41.65 17.87 -16.38
N GLY A 3 -40.59 18.64 -16.61
CA GLY A 3 -39.23 18.12 -16.76
C GLY A 3 -38.69 17.70 -15.39
N GLN A 4 -38.48 16.40 -15.19
CA GLN A 4 -37.67 15.90 -14.09
C GLN A 4 -36.21 16.16 -14.41
N THR A 5 -35.56 16.98 -13.59
CA THR A 5 -34.11 17.12 -13.53
C THR A 5 -33.52 15.77 -13.09
N PRO A 6 -32.46 15.26 -13.74
CA PRO A 6 -31.84 14.01 -13.33
C PRO A 6 -31.21 14.18 -11.95
N SER A 7 -31.66 13.37 -10.99
CA SER A 7 -31.06 13.24 -9.67
C SER A 7 -29.59 12.81 -9.82
N LYS A 8 -28.65 13.67 -9.43
CA LYS A 8 -27.24 13.29 -9.29
C LYS A 8 -27.14 12.28 -8.16
N SER A 9 -26.92 11.01 -8.50
CA SER A 9 -26.50 10.00 -7.52
C SER A 9 -25.30 10.53 -6.73
N PRO A 10 -25.26 10.36 -5.39
CA PRO A 10 -24.13 10.82 -4.59
C PRO A 10 -22.84 10.17 -5.09
N ALA A 11 -21.79 10.99 -5.25
CA ALA A 11 -20.49 10.49 -5.67
C ALA A 11 -19.99 9.41 -4.68
N ARG A 12 -19.59 8.26 -5.21
CA ARG A 12 -19.08 7.14 -4.41
C ARG A 12 -17.81 7.57 -3.66
N LYS A 13 -17.74 7.32 -2.34
CA LYS A 13 -16.54 7.61 -1.53
C LYS A 13 -15.37 6.78 -2.05
N VAL A 14 -14.23 7.45 -2.28
CA VAL A 14 -12.92 6.83 -2.52
C VAL A 14 -12.16 6.75 -1.21
N TYR A 15 -11.60 5.58 -0.88
CA TYR A 15 -10.73 5.37 0.27
C TYR A 15 -9.27 5.44 -0.17
N ARG A 16 -8.47 6.26 0.51
CA ARG A 16 -7.05 6.45 0.18
C ARG A 16 -6.16 5.68 1.13
N LEU A 17 -5.38 4.74 0.62
CA LEU A 17 -4.49 3.92 1.44
C LEU A 17 -3.03 4.20 1.07
N ALA A 18 -2.22 4.51 2.07
CA ALA A 18 -0.78 4.51 1.90
C ALA A 18 -0.24 3.08 2.02
N LEU A 19 0.58 2.65 1.07
CA LEU A 19 1.31 1.39 1.14
C LEU A 19 2.78 1.66 1.45
N TYR A 20 3.20 1.18 2.62
CA TYR A 20 4.55 1.25 3.12
C TYR A 20 5.20 -0.13 3.10
N GLY A 21 6.51 -0.15 2.94
CA GLY A 21 7.27 -1.39 3.02
C GLY A 21 8.69 -1.16 2.56
N VAL A 22 9.61 -1.91 3.14
CA VAL A 22 11.04 -1.83 2.84
C VAL A 22 11.34 -2.27 1.40
N THR A 23 12.54 -1.98 0.90
CA THR A 23 12.99 -2.54 -0.38
C THR A 23 12.85 -4.06 -0.35
N ALA A 24 12.35 -4.62 -1.44
CA ALA A 24 12.07 -6.05 -1.57
C ALA A 24 11.02 -6.60 -0.58
N ALA A 25 10.23 -5.77 0.11
CA ALA A 25 9.10 -6.24 0.93
C ALA A 25 7.99 -6.90 0.11
N GLY A 26 8.01 -6.81 -1.23
CA GLY A 26 7.02 -7.43 -2.12
C GLY A 26 5.79 -6.57 -2.40
N LYS A 27 5.91 -5.23 -2.29
CA LYS A 27 4.82 -4.28 -2.59
C LYS A 27 4.31 -4.44 -4.02
N THR A 28 5.24 -4.45 -4.99
CA THR A 28 4.93 -4.69 -6.40
C THR A 28 4.21 -6.02 -6.60
N CYS A 29 4.68 -7.09 -5.96
CA CYS A 29 4.04 -8.41 -6.06
C CYS A 29 2.62 -8.40 -5.46
N LEU A 30 2.41 -7.73 -4.33
CA LEU A 30 1.09 -7.59 -3.69
C LEU A 30 0.11 -6.85 -4.62
N LEU A 31 0.51 -5.69 -5.13
CA LEU A 31 -0.32 -4.87 -6.01
C LEU A 31 -0.63 -5.62 -7.32
N ALA A 32 0.37 -6.23 -7.94
CA ALA A 32 0.20 -6.99 -9.17
C ALA A 32 -0.73 -8.19 -8.94
N ALA A 33 -0.53 -8.94 -7.86
CA ALA A 33 -1.42 -10.01 -7.50
C ALA A 33 -2.87 -9.52 -7.33
N LEU A 34 -3.09 -8.33 -6.72
CA LEU A 34 -4.42 -7.75 -6.56
C LEU A 34 -5.08 -7.35 -7.89
N GLY A 35 -4.28 -6.95 -8.89
CA GLY A 35 -4.78 -6.59 -10.21
C GLY A 35 -4.99 -7.76 -11.16
N MET A 36 -4.45 -8.94 -10.85
CA MET A 36 -4.61 -10.14 -11.67
C MET A 36 -5.98 -10.79 -11.45
N ASN A 37 -6.52 -11.38 -12.52
CA ASN A 37 -7.70 -12.26 -12.42
C ASN A 37 -7.41 -13.43 -11.49
N ARG A 38 -8.31 -13.68 -10.55
CA ARG A 38 -8.21 -14.77 -9.57
C ARG A 38 -9.40 -15.70 -9.70
N LYS A 39 -9.26 -16.91 -9.16
CA LYS A 39 -10.43 -17.72 -8.84
C LYS A 39 -11.28 -16.96 -7.83
N PRO A 40 -12.62 -16.97 -7.94
CA PRO A 40 -13.49 -16.33 -6.97
C PRO A 40 -13.14 -16.77 -5.55
N ASN A 41 -13.02 -15.82 -4.63
CA ASN A 41 -12.85 -16.16 -3.21
C ASN A 41 -14.14 -16.82 -2.71
N PRO A 42 -14.08 -17.95 -1.99
CA PRO A 42 -15.27 -18.64 -1.51
C PRO A 42 -16.15 -17.79 -0.58
N ASN A 43 -15.57 -16.77 0.06
CA ASN A 43 -16.28 -15.84 0.94
C ASN A 43 -16.76 -14.57 0.20
N GLY A 44 -16.68 -14.53 -1.13
CA GLY A 44 -17.19 -13.41 -1.94
C GLY A 44 -16.34 -12.14 -1.89
N TYR A 45 -15.09 -12.23 -1.43
CA TYR A 45 -14.14 -11.10 -1.50
C TYR A 45 -13.48 -11.02 -2.87
N ASP A 46 -13.37 -9.80 -3.42
CA ASP A 46 -12.72 -9.60 -4.71
C ASP A 46 -11.96 -8.27 -4.76
N ALA A 47 -11.01 -8.19 -5.67
CA ALA A 47 -10.26 -6.98 -5.99
C ALA A 47 -10.12 -6.87 -7.50
N VAL A 48 -10.65 -5.77 -8.06
CA VAL A 48 -10.61 -5.49 -9.49
C VAL A 48 -9.82 -4.22 -9.70
N ARG A 49 -8.71 -4.31 -10.44
CA ARG A 49 -7.97 -3.12 -10.87
C ARG A 49 -8.85 -2.26 -11.78
N LEU A 50 -8.88 -0.96 -11.53
CA LEU A 50 -9.52 0.03 -12.39
C LEU A 50 -8.49 0.72 -13.29
N PRO A 51 -8.86 1.09 -14.53
CA PRO A 51 -7.98 1.83 -15.44
C PRO A 51 -7.69 3.25 -14.93
N CYS A 52 -6.60 3.88 -15.36
CA CYS A 52 -6.22 5.24 -14.91
C CYS A 52 -7.20 6.35 -15.33
N SER A 53 -8.26 6.03 -16.09
CA SER A 53 -9.32 6.96 -16.51
C SER A 53 -10.33 7.31 -15.41
N VAL A 54 -10.12 6.83 -14.17
CA VAL A 54 -10.87 7.33 -13.01
C VAL A 54 -10.52 8.80 -12.82
N PRO A 55 -11.49 9.72 -12.69
CA PRO A 55 -11.19 11.14 -12.54
C PRO A 55 -10.22 11.34 -11.37
N PRO A 56 -9.15 12.14 -11.56
CA PRO A 56 -8.19 12.38 -10.51
C PRO A 56 -8.95 12.89 -9.29
N SER A 57 -8.62 12.34 -8.14
CA SER A 57 -9.08 12.88 -6.88
C SER A 57 -8.84 14.40 -6.89
N THR A 58 -9.88 15.21 -6.65
CA THR A 58 -9.78 16.68 -6.62
C THR A 58 -8.91 17.23 -5.49
N SER A 59 -8.23 16.36 -4.75
CA SER A 59 -7.31 16.71 -3.68
C SER A 59 -5.90 16.83 -4.24
N GLU A 60 -5.23 17.91 -3.88
CA GLU A 60 -3.81 18.15 -4.19
C GLU A 60 -2.93 16.94 -3.86
N PRO A 61 -1.92 16.64 -4.69
CA PRO A 61 -1.02 15.52 -4.48
C PRO A 61 -0.30 15.62 -3.14
N PRO A 62 0.00 14.48 -2.49
CA PRO A 62 0.71 14.51 -1.23
C PRO A 62 2.15 15.03 -1.41
N ASN A 63 2.51 16.07 -0.63
CA ASN A 63 3.83 16.69 -0.43
C ASN A 63 4.34 17.73 -1.44
N GLY A 64 3.49 18.32 -2.29
CA GLY A 64 4.00 19.31 -3.25
C GLY A 64 5.03 18.73 -4.23
N ALA A 65 5.15 17.40 -4.28
CA ALA A 65 5.79 16.73 -5.39
C ALA A 65 5.02 17.15 -6.64
N GLU A 66 5.73 17.69 -7.64
CA GLU A 66 5.21 18.09 -8.96
C GLU A 66 4.70 16.88 -9.78
N ASN A 67 4.00 15.96 -9.15
CA ASN A 67 3.41 14.81 -9.80
C ASN A 67 1.97 15.16 -10.15
N ASP A 68 1.77 15.54 -11.41
CA ASP A 68 0.47 15.43 -12.08
C ASP A 68 -0.18 14.10 -11.63
N PRO A 69 -1.31 14.11 -10.90
CA PRO A 69 -1.97 12.89 -10.45
C PRO A 69 -2.27 11.93 -11.60
N ALA A 70 -2.55 12.46 -12.79
CA ALA A 70 -2.76 11.66 -13.97
C ALA A 70 -1.44 11.00 -14.45
N ALA A 71 -0.29 11.67 -14.31
CA ALA A 71 1.01 11.06 -14.59
C ALA A 71 1.35 9.95 -13.58
N ALA A 72 1.08 10.16 -12.28
CA ALA A 72 1.27 9.14 -11.25
C ALA A 72 0.42 7.89 -11.50
N ALA A 73 -0.84 8.07 -11.90
CA ALA A 73 -1.74 6.99 -12.27
C ALA A 73 -1.28 6.26 -13.55
N ARG A 74 -0.86 6.99 -14.60
CA ARG A 74 -0.33 6.38 -15.85
C ARG A 74 0.95 5.57 -15.60
N ARG A 75 1.85 6.08 -14.75
CA ARG A 75 3.06 5.34 -14.35
C ARG A 75 2.71 4.08 -13.57
N GLY A 76 1.80 4.20 -12.60
CA GLY A 76 1.32 3.07 -11.81
C GLY A 76 0.69 1.99 -12.70
N GLU A 77 -0.19 2.38 -13.62
CA GLU A 77 -0.82 1.51 -14.63
C GLU A 77 0.22 0.70 -15.41
N LYS A 78 1.14 1.38 -16.09
CA LYS A 78 2.20 0.72 -16.88
C LYS A 78 3.05 -0.22 -16.03
N TRP A 79 3.50 0.26 -14.87
CA TRP A 79 4.33 -0.53 -13.97
C TRP A 79 3.62 -1.80 -13.49
N LEU A 80 2.32 -1.69 -13.22
CA LEU A 80 1.51 -2.80 -12.76
C LEU A 80 1.26 -3.80 -13.88
N ASP A 81 1.09 -3.36 -15.13
CA ASP A 81 0.97 -4.27 -16.28
C ASP A 81 2.25 -5.11 -16.46
N ASP A 82 3.41 -4.46 -16.47
CA ASP A 82 4.71 -5.16 -16.55
C ASP A 82 4.88 -6.16 -15.38
N ALA A 83 4.51 -5.76 -14.17
CA ALA A 83 4.60 -6.63 -12.99
C ALA A 83 3.64 -7.83 -13.04
N MET A 84 2.42 -7.64 -13.56
CA MET A 84 1.48 -8.74 -13.75
C MET A 84 1.99 -9.74 -14.80
N ASP A 85 2.61 -9.25 -15.87
CA ASP A 85 3.20 -10.11 -16.90
C ASP A 85 4.39 -10.91 -16.38
N GLU A 86 5.26 -10.31 -15.56
CA GLU A 86 6.32 -11.05 -14.87
C GLU A 86 5.76 -12.18 -13.99
N LEU A 87 4.75 -11.88 -13.16
CA LEU A 87 4.12 -12.90 -12.30
C LEU A 87 3.43 -14.01 -13.10
N ARG A 88 2.72 -13.67 -14.19
CA ARG A 88 2.10 -14.68 -15.09
C ARG A 88 3.11 -15.65 -15.66
N ASN A 89 4.34 -15.20 -15.88
CA ASN A 89 5.43 -16.01 -16.40
C ASN A 89 6.29 -16.66 -15.31
N GLY A 90 5.86 -16.64 -14.04
CA GLY A 90 6.59 -17.22 -12.93
C GLY A 90 7.88 -16.48 -12.56
N ARG A 91 8.02 -15.21 -12.99
CA ARG A 91 9.17 -14.36 -12.69
C ARG A 91 8.86 -13.36 -11.59
N VAL A 92 9.90 -12.88 -10.91
CA VAL A 92 9.79 -11.86 -9.88
C VAL A 92 9.77 -10.48 -10.54
N PRO A 93 8.73 -9.65 -10.34
CA PRO A 93 8.69 -8.30 -10.87
C PRO A 93 9.87 -7.46 -10.40
N LEU A 94 10.31 -6.54 -11.26
CA LEU A 94 11.31 -5.55 -10.87
C LEU A 94 10.78 -4.69 -9.71
N ALA A 95 11.70 -4.31 -8.82
CA ALA A 95 11.41 -3.30 -7.81
C ALA A 95 11.17 -1.95 -8.50
N ASN A 96 10.19 -1.18 -8.00
CA ASN A 96 10.03 0.18 -8.49
C ASN A 96 11.27 1.02 -8.17
N PRO A 97 11.65 1.94 -9.07
CA PRO A 97 12.80 2.80 -8.85
C PRO A 97 12.61 3.60 -7.55
N LEU A 98 13.72 3.85 -6.85
CA LEU A 98 13.76 4.80 -5.74
C LEU A 98 13.70 6.23 -6.30
N SER A 99 12.59 6.58 -6.95
CA SER A 99 12.32 7.92 -7.46
C SER A 99 11.43 8.68 -6.47
N ALA A 100 11.56 10.01 -6.44
CA ALA A 100 10.61 10.89 -5.75
C ALA A 100 9.20 10.88 -6.38
N GLU A 101 9.04 10.19 -7.52
CA GLU A 101 7.77 10.08 -8.22
C GLU A 101 6.85 9.03 -7.60
N LEU A 102 5.69 9.47 -7.13
CA LEU A 102 4.66 8.61 -6.56
C LEU A 102 3.97 7.80 -7.67
N MET A 103 3.68 6.54 -7.36
CA MET A 103 2.82 5.66 -8.17
C MET A 103 1.48 5.46 -7.46
N THR A 104 0.41 5.56 -8.22
CA THR A 104 -0.96 5.43 -7.71
C THR A 104 -1.71 4.34 -8.45
N TYR A 105 -2.49 3.55 -7.70
CA TYR A 105 -3.21 2.39 -8.23
C TYR A 105 -4.66 2.43 -7.76
N TRP A 106 -5.59 2.10 -8.66
CA TRP A 106 -7.02 2.13 -8.38
C TRP A 106 -7.62 0.74 -8.38
N PHE A 107 -8.42 0.45 -7.37
CA PHE A 107 -9.10 -0.83 -7.22
C PHE A 107 -10.55 -0.63 -6.80
N ASP A 108 -11.42 -1.48 -7.30
CA ASP A 108 -12.68 -1.80 -6.64
C ASP A 108 -12.45 -3.03 -5.76
N ILE A 109 -12.60 -2.85 -4.45
CA ILE A 109 -12.51 -3.92 -3.45
C ILE A 109 -13.92 -4.30 -3.06
N SER A 110 -14.28 -5.58 -3.19
CA SER A 110 -15.62 -6.09 -2.89
C SER A 110 -15.62 -7.04 -1.70
N ALA A 111 -16.67 -6.92 -0.89
CA ALA A 111 -17.18 -7.93 0.02
C ALA A 111 -18.61 -8.33 -0.44
N PRO A 112 -19.22 -9.39 0.12
CA PRO A 112 -20.53 -9.88 -0.35
C PRO A 112 -21.65 -8.83 -0.43
N ASP A 113 -21.61 -7.80 0.42
CA ASP A 113 -22.65 -6.79 0.57
C ASP A 113 -22.25 -5.41 0.01
N ARG A 114 -20.97 -5.21 -0.34
CA ARG A 114 -20.47 -3.87 -0.64
C ARG A 114 -19.20 -3.86 -1.49
N THR A 115 -19.08 -2.86 -2.34
CA THR A 115 -17.83 -2.52 -3.03
C THR A 115 -17.36 -1.13 -2.61
N TRP A 116 -16.06 -1.00 -2.35
CA TRP A 116 -15.36 0.25 -2.07
C TRP A 116 -14.41 0.57 -3.21
N GLN A 117 -14.36 1.85 -3.59
CA GLN A 117 -13.33 2.33 -4.49
C GLN A 117 -12.13 2.74 -3.66
N VAL A 118 -10.96 2.21 -4.00
CA VAL A 118 -9.73 2.38 -3.25
C VAL A 118 -8.64 2.92 -4.15
N GLU A 119 -7.99 3.99 -3.69
CA GLU A 119 -6.80 4.56 -4.29
C GLU A 119 -5.60 4.20 -3.39
N VAL A 120 -4.64 3.46 -3.92
CA VAL A 120 -3.43 3.03 -3.19
C VAL A 120 -2.24 3.84 -3.67
N PHE A 121 -1.53 4.44 -2.73
CA PHE A 121 -0.31 5.20 -2.95
C PHE A 121 0.90 4.37 -2.53
N ASP A 122 1.77 4.01 -3.46
CA ASP A 122 2.98 3.24 -3.14
C ASP A 122 4.13 4.16 -2.75
N TYR A 123 4.37 4.25 -1.44
CA TYR A 123 5.47 5.00 -0.86
C TYR A 123 6.73 4.14 -0.83
N SER A 124 7.30 3.94 -2.01
CA SER A 124 8.58 3.24 -2.13
C SER A 124 9.74 4.11 -1.66
N GLY A 125 10.68 3.49 -0.93
CA GLY A 125 11.88 4.16 -0.48
C GLY A 125 11.75 4.99 0.79
N GLU A 126 10.55 5.34 1.27
CA GLU A 126 10.45 6.23 2.45
C GLU A 126 11.01 5.64 3.73
N LEU A 127 10.75 4.35 4.00
CA LEU A 127 11.38 3.64 5.12
C LEU A 127 12.88 3.41 4.88
N VAL A 128 13.31 3.37 3.62
CA VAL A 128 14.73 3.23 3.24
C VAL A 128 15.47 4.56 3.49
N ASP A 129 14.83 5.68 3.20
CA ASP A 129 15.38 7.02 3.43
C ASP A 129 15.29 7.42 4.91
N ALA A 130 14.28 6.93 5.65
CA ALA A 130 14.22 7.08 7.10
C ALA A 130 15.41 6.39 7.80
N ARG A 131 15.83 5.21 7.31
CA ARG A 131 17.07 4.57 7.78
C ARG A 131 18.31 5.41 7.51
N LYS A 132 18.39 6.08 6.36
CA LYS A 132 19.52 6.96 6.01
C LYS A 132 19.53 8.24 6.85
N ALA A 133 18.36 8.74 7.21
CA ALA A 133 18.21 9.98 7.98
C ALA A 133 18.45 9.80 9.49
N VAL A 134 18.39 8.57 10.02
CA VAL A 134 18.63 8.22 11.45
C VAL A 134 17.85 9.14 12.42
N ASP A 135 16.66 9.60 12.02
CA ASP A 135 15.85 10.49 12.85
C ASP A 135 14.37 10.06 12.82
N PRO A 136 13.89 9.42 13.91
CA PRO A 136 12.48 9.06 14.08
C PRO A 136 11.54 10.27 14.00
N ALA A 137 11.96 11.48 14.36
CA ALA A 137 11.12 12.67 14.32
C ALA A 137 10.82 13.10 12.87
N THR A 138 11.82 13.04 11.99
CA THR A 138 11.62 13.27 10.55
C THR A 138 10.66 12.25 9.94
N LEU A 139 10.77 10.97 10.31
CA LEU A 139 9.82 9.95 9.86
C LEU A 139 8.41 10.19 10.41
N ALA A 140 8.30 10.56 11.69
CA ALA A 140 7.02 10.92 12.31
C ALA A 140 6.35 12.09 11.55
N ALA A 141 7.07 13.18 11.28
CA ALA A 141 6.55 14.32 10.53
C ALA A 141 6.05 13.93 9.13
N LYS A 142 6.80 13.08 8.42
CA LYS A 142 6.38 12.55 7.10
C LYS A 142 5.13 11.68 7.22
N LEU A 143 5.10 10.74 8.16
CA LEU A 143 3.94 9.89 8.42
C LEU A 143 2.71 10.73 8.77
N HIS A 144 2.85 11.77 9.59
CA HIS A 144 1.77 12.72 9.90
C HIS A 144 1.25 13.40 8.63
N GLY A 145 2.15 13.89 7.79
CA GLY A 145 1.81 14.52 6.51
C GLY A 145 1.07 13.58 5.55
N HIS A 146 1.41 12.30 5.51
CA HIS A 146 0.67 11.32 4.72
C HIS A 146 -0.65 10.95 5.35
N LEU A 147 -0.66 10.62 6.64
CA LEU A 147 -1.87 10.27 7.36
C LEU A 147 -2.90 11.40 7.32
N LYS A 148 -2.53 12.68 7.24
CA LYS A 148 -3.49 13.79 7.00
C LYS A 148 -4.36 13.59 5.75
N ARG A 149 -3.84 12.98 4.70
CA ARG A 149 -4.50 12.84 3.39
C ARG A 149 -5.04 11.44 3.09
N MET A 150 -4.58 10.43 3.83
CA MET A 150 -5.00 9.03 3.66
C MET A 150 -6.16 8.69 4.59
N ASP A 151 -6.95 7.68 4.26
CA ASP A 151 -7.94 7.05 5.17
C ASP A 151 -7.32 5.91 5.99
N GLY A 152 -6.16 5.39 5.60
CA GLY A 152 -5.45 4.33 6.33
C GLY A 152 -4.05 4.06 5.80
N LEU A 153 -3.31 3.24 6.56
CA LEU A 153 -1.95 2.83 6.24
C LEU A 153 -1.82 1.30 6.20
N LEU A 154 -1.18 0.79 5.17
CA LEU A 154 -0.76 -0.60 5.03
C LEU A 154 0.75 -0.67 5.16
N VAL A 155 1.26 -1.51 6.06
CA VAL A 155 2.68 -1.72 6.28
C VAL A 155 3.02 -3.15 5.87
N LEU A 156 3.69 -3.32 4.75
CA LEU A 156 4.12 -4.62 4.24
C LEU A 156 5.50 -4.98 4.76
N VAL A 157 5.58 -6.15 5.39
CA VAL A 157 6.81 -6.76 5.90
C VAL A 157 6.96 -8.18 5.38
N SER A 158 8.20 -8.61 5.17
CA SER A 158 8.49 -10.00 4.83
C SER A 158 8.62 -10.83 6.08
N ALA A 159 8.10 -12.06 6.03
CA ALA A 159 8.42 -13.09 7.00
C ALA A 159 9.95 -13.25 7.07
N PRO A 160 10.51 -13.43 8.28
CA PRO A 160 11.95 -13.59 8.45
C PRO A 160 12.45 -14.81 7.67
N HIS A 161 13.66 -14.75 7.13
CA HIS A 161 14.37 -15.91 6.57
C HIS A 161 15.35 -16.42 7.62
N ARG A 162 15.61 -17.74 7.67
CA ARG A 162 16.51 -18.36 8.66
C ARG A 162 17.92 -17.76 8.63
N ASP A 163 18.42 -17.51 7.43
CA ASP A 163 19.75 -16.97 7.18
C ASP A 163 19.80 -15.43 7.10
N GLU A 164 18.66 -14.75 7.16
CA GLU A 164 18.64 -13.29 7.19
C GLU A 164 18.81 -12.81 8.64
N PRO A 165 19.73 -11.86 8.91
CA PRO A 165 19.83 -11.26 10.23
C PRO A 165 18.49 -10.64 10.64
N LEU A 166 17.82 -11.24 11.64
CA LEU A 166 16.58 -10.74 12.25
C LEU A 166 16.67 -9.25 12.61
N GLN A 167 17.88 -8.77 12.88
CA GLN A 167 18.20 -7.39 13.19
C GLN A 167 17.69 -6.39 12.15
N ARG A 168 17.75 -6.67 10.83
CA ARG A 168 17.35 -5.68 9.82
C ARG A 168 15.84 -5.46 9.80
N SER A 169 15.05 -6.53 9.72
CA SER A 169 13.58 -6.41 9.75
C SER A 169 13.06 -5.89 11.09
N HIS A 170 13.72 -6.26 12.20
CA HIS A 170 13.40 -5.70 13.51
C HIS A 170 13.69 -4.20 13.59
N GLN A 171 14.82 -3.72 13.07
CA GLN A 171 15.17 -2.29 13.07
C GLN A 171 14.12 -1.45 12.32
N ASP A 172 13.65 -1.92 11.17
CA ASP A 172 12.65 -1.19 10.37
C ASP A 172 11.32 -1.07 11.12
N LEU A 173 10.89 -2.15 11.78
CA LEU A 173 9.69 -2.14 12.61
C LEU A 173 9.85 -1.32 13.90
N GLN A 174 11.05 -1.32 14.52
CA GLN A 174 11.33 -0.46 15.67
C GLN A 174 11.28 1.01 15.29
N LEU A 175 11.92 1.41 14.19
CA LEU A 175 11.90 2.79 13.71
C LEU A 175 10.46 3.27 13.45
N LEU A 176 9.64 2.42 12.83
CA LEU A 176 8.24 2.74 12.59
C LEU A 176 7.44 2.85 13.91
N LYS A 177 7.69 1.95 14.85
CA LYS A 177 7.08 2.00 16.19
C LYS A 177 7.48 3.27 16.94
N GLU A 178 8.75 3.67 16.88
CA GLU A 178 9.26 4.91 17.48
C GLU A 178 8.60 6.14 16.85
N ALA A 179 8.50 6.19 15.52
CA ALA A 179 7.82 7.27 14.82
C ALA A 179 6.33 7.37 15.22
N PHE A 180 5.61 6.25 15.30
CA PHE A 180 4.23 6.25 15.80
C PHE A 180 4.13 6.65 17.28
N THR A 181 5.14 6.32 18.09
CA THR A 181 5.18 6.71 19.50
C THR A 181 5.39 8.21 19.63
N ALA A 182 6.31 8.79 18.85
CA ALA A 182 6.53 10.23 18.78
C ALA A 182 5.26 10.98 18.38
N LEU A 183 4.53 10.49 17.38
CA LEU A 183 3.24 11.05 16.97
C LEU A 183 2.20 11.07 18.09
N LYS A 184 2.14 10.02 18.92
CA LYS A 184 1.20 9.95 20.05
C LYS A 184 1.62 10.81 21.24
N ALA A 185 2.93 10.94 21.48
CA ALA A 185 3.48 11.69 22.61
C ALA A 185 3.24 13.20 22.50
N GLU A 186 2.97 13.72 21.30
CA GLU A 186 2.58 15.12 21.07
C GLU A 186 1.18 15.48 21.62
N GLY A 187 0.49 14.55 22.29
CA GLY A 187 -0.65 14.84 23.17
C GLY A 187 -1.90 15.35 22.46
N SER A 188 -1.97 15.22 21.13
CA SER A 188 -3.12 15.67 20.37
C SER A 188 -4.18 14.58 20.28
N GLU A 189 -5.43 14.93 20.56
CA GLU A 189 -6.60 14.23 20.03
C GLU A 189 -6.69 14.42 18.50
N ASP A 190 -5.55 14.33 17.79
CA ASP A 190 -5.51 14.54 16.35
C ASP A 190 -6.24 13.38 15.67
N PRO A 191 -7.35 13.64 14.96
CA PRO A 191 -8.10 12.61 14.25
C PRO A 191 -7.21 11.83 13.27
N VAL A 192 -6.12 12.42 12.79
CA VAL A 192 -5.11 11.77 11.94
C VAL A 192 -4.53 10.51 12.59
N LEU A 193 -4.37 10.49 13.92
CA LEU A 193 -3.80 9.35 14.67
C LEU A 193 -4.82 8.25 14.97
N SER A 194 -6.11 8.49 14.71
CA SER A 194 -7.16 7.47 14.82
C SER A 194 -7.32 6.62 13.55
N LYS A 195 -6.55 6.92 12.50
CA LYS A 195 -6.63 6.21 11.21
C LYS A 195 -6.09 4.78 11.34
N PRO A 196 -6.76 3.79 10.73
CA PRO A 196 -6.36 2.40 10.81
C PRO A 196 -4.98 2.15 10.18
N VAL A 197 -4.17 1.37 10.88
CA VAL A 197 -2.88 0.86 10.40
C VAL A 197 -2.95 -0.67 10.37
N ALA A 198 -2.68 -1.27 9.22
CA ALA A 198 -2.62 -2.73 9.06
C ALA A 198 -1.20 -3.18 8.77
N LEU A 199 -0.72 -4.18 9.52
CA LEU A 199 0.54 -4.88 9.25
C LEU A 199 0.24 -6.08 8.36
N LEU A 200 0.86 -6.14 7.19
CA LEU A 200 0.74 -7.23 6.23
C LEU A 200 2.05 -8.01 6.21
N ILE A 201 2.00 -9.31 6.50
CA ILE A 201 3.18 -10.18 6.45
C ILE A 201 3.09 -11.05 5.20
N ASN A 202 4.14 -11.04 4.37
CA ASN A 202 4.23 -11.86 3.17
C ASN A 202 5.44 -12.79 3.15
N LYS A 203 5.61 -13.54 2.05
CA LYS A 203 6.67 -14.55 1.87
C LYS A 203 6.67 -15.63 2.96
N TRP A 204 5.47 -16.09 3.31
CA TRP A 204 5.30 -17.09 4.38
C TRP A 204 5.91 -18.44 4.02
N ASP A 205 6.13 -18.70 2.73
CA ASP A 205 6.89 -19.83 2.20
C ASP A 205 8.30 -19.93 2.78
N ARG A 206 8.91 -18.82 3.22
CA ARG A 206 10.19 -18.83 3.96
C ARG A 206 10.17 -19.62 5.28
N GLN A 207 8.96 -19.94 5.76
CA GLN A 207 8.75 -20.73 6.98
C GLN A 207 8.43 -22.20 6.67
N ALA A 208 8.23 -22.59 5.41
CA ALA A 208 7.74 -23.91 5.03
C ALA A 208 8.67 -25.06 5.46
N ASP A 209 9.98 -24.82 5.52
CA ASP A 209 10.97 -25.78 6.03
C ASP A 209 10.76 -26.15 7.53
N HIS A 210 9.76 -25.58 8.22
CA HIS A 210 9.35 -25.99 9.57
C HIS A 210 8.28 -27.08 9.60
N LEU A 211 7.55 -27.32 8.52
CA LEU A 211 6.44 -28.28 8.51
C LEU A 211 6.86 -29.70 8.11
N GLU A 212 8.00 -29.86 7.45
CA GLU A 212 8.53 -31.17 7.02
C GLU A 212 9.44 -31.84 8.06
N GLY A 213 9.89 -31.11 9.09
CA GLY A 213 10.80 -31.63 10.13
C GLY A 213 10.14 -32.29 11.34
N ASN A 214 8.81 -32.39 11.39
CA ASN A 214 8.05 -33.00 12.50
C ASN A 214 7.34 -34.30 12.12
N VAL A 215 7.75 -34.95 11.03
CA VAL A 215 7.34 -36.32 10.71
C VAL A 215 8.55 -37.24 10.86
N GLU A 216 9.01 -37.42 12.10
CA GLU A 216 9.74 -38.64 12.45
C GLU A 216 8.79 -39.57 13.19
N ALA A 217 8.65 -40.77 12.62
CA ALA A 217 7.96 -41.93 13.16
C ALA A 217 8.84 -42.69 14.16
#